data_AF-A0A2V5PJ05-F1
#
_entry.id   AF-A0A2V5PJ05-F1
#
_cell.length_a   1.000
_cell.length_b   1.000
_cell.length_c   1.000
_cell.angle_alpha   90.00
_cell.angle_beta   90.00
_cell.angle_gamma   90.00
#
_symmetry.space_group_name_H-M   'P 1'
#
loop_
_entity.id
_entity.type
_entity.pdbx_description
1 polymer ?
#
loop_
_entity_poly.entity_id
_entity_poly.type
_entity_poly.pdbx_seq_one_letter_code
_entity_poly.pdbx_strand_id
1 'polypeptide(L)'
;MAPHDSHRAGRLKRRRLVVALVCLVSVSSVPAQQIQVMQWNVHGNLGTAAAQSGPEAVAIARILNYLQPDVVLLNEVADGSVATNTTSLTQWVAANLPYMATNGYSVSVSTES
;
A
#
# COMPACT_ATOMS: atom_id res chain seq x y z
N MET A 1 -37.47 23.23 -54.73
CA MET A 1 -36.94 24.26 -53.81
C MET A 1 -36.80 23.61 -52.43
N ALA A 2 -35.64 23.04 -52.12
CA ALA A 2 -35.37 22.32 -50.87
C ALA A 2 -34.18 22.99 -50.17
N PRO A 3 -34.27 23.29 -48.86
CA PRO A 3 -33.27 24.09 -48.17
C PRO A 3 -32.03 23.28 -47.78
N HIS A 4 -30.91 23.73 -48.33
CA HIS A 4 -29.53 23.78 -47.81
C HIS A 4 -29.26 23.12 -46.43
N ASP A 5 -28.96 21.83 -46.43
CA ASP A 5 -28.68 21.02 -45.22
C ASP A 5 -27.18 20.99 -44.82
N SER A 6 -26.36 21.94 -45.30
CA SER A 6 -24.91 21.91 -45.08
C SER A 6 -24.46 22.30 -43.66
N HIS A 7 -25.31 22.97 -42.88
CA HIS A 7 -24.96 23.50 -41.55
C HIS A 7 -25.06 22.47 -40.41
N ARG A 8 -25.68 21.30 -40.62
CA ARG A 8 -25.80 20.24 -39.60
C ARG A 8 -24.58 19.33 -39.55
N ALA A 9 -23.98 19.01 -40.70
CA ALA A 9 -22.84 18.09 -40.80
C ALA A 9 -21.55 18.66 -40.14
N GLY A 10 -21.31 19.97 -40.26
CA GLY A 10 -20.13 20.63 -39.66
C GLY A 10 -20.17 20.68 -38.13
N ARG A 11 -21.37 20.75 -37.53
CA ARG A 11 -21.55 20.77 -36.07
C ARG A 11 -21.27 19.41 -35.42
N LEU A 12 -21.59 18.30 -36.09
CA LEU A 12 -21.27 16.96 -35.59
C LEU A 12 -19.76 16.68 -35.59
N LYS A 13 -19.05 17.06 -36.65
CA LYS A 13 -17.58 16.86 -36.75
C LYS A 13 -16.82 17.66 -35.69
N ARG A 14 -17.21 18.91 -35.46
CA ARG A 14 -16.60 19.77 -34.42
C ARG A 14 -16.87 19.25 -33.01
N ARG A 15 -18.08 18.74 -32.72
CA ARG A 15 -18.40 18.14 -31.42
C ARG A 15 -17.58 16.88 -31.14
N ARG A 16 -17.40 16.02 -32.14
CA ARG A 16 -16.56 14.80 -32.01
C ARG A 16 -15.08 15.14 -31.77
N LEU A 17 -14.56 16.16 -32.45
CA LEU A 17 -13.18 16.63 -32.26
C LEU A 17 -12.95 17.19 -30.85
N VAL A 18 -13.90 17.98 -30.34
CA VAL A 18 -13.82 18.56 -28.98
C VAL A 18 -13.87 17.47 -27.91
N VAL A 19 -14.74 16.46 -28.05
CA VAL A 19 -14.81 15.32 -27.12
C VAL A 19 -13.50 14.51 -27.14
N ALA A 20 -12.95 14.24 -28.32
CA ALA A 20 -11.67 13.55 -28.44
C ALA A 20 -10.52 14.33 -27.79
N LEU A 21 -10.50 15.66 -27.94
CA LEU A 21 -9.48 16.54 -27.36
C LEU A 21 -9.61 16.62 -25.82
N VAL A 22 -10.83 16.67 -25.28
CA VAL A 22 -11.06 16.65 -23.83
C VAL A 22 -10.59 15.34 -23.21
N CYS A 23 -10.85 14.19 -23.85
CA CYS A 23 -10.38 12.89 -23.35
C CYS A 23 -8.84 12.72 -23.40
N LEU A 24 -8.17 13.36 -24.35
CA LEU A 24 -6.70 13.31 -24.48
C LEU A 24 -5.99 14.23 -23.48
N VAL A 25 -6.62 15.34 -23.07
CA VAL A 25 -6.04 16.29 -22.11
C VAL A 25 -6.28 15.85 -20.65
N SER A 26 -7.25 14.98 -20.40
CA SER A 26 -7.56 14.45 -19.06
C SER A 26 -6.76 13.22 -18.65
N VAL A 27 -5.68 12.87 -19.37
CA VAL A 27 -4.67 11.93 -18.84
C VAL A 27 -3.81 12.67 -17.82
N SER A 28 -4.45 13.07 -16.72
CA SER A 28 -3.74 13.60 -15.56
C SER A 28 -2.80 12.48 -15.09
N SER A 29 -1.50 12.71 -15.21
CA SER A 29 -0.51 11.87 -14.55
C SER A 29 -0.81 11.90 -13.07
N VAL A 30 -1.44 10.85 -12.54
CA VAL A 30 -1.44 10.64 -11.10
C VAL A 30 0.03 10.62 -10.70
N PRO A 31 0.46 11.41 -9.70
CA PRO A 31 1.84 11.34 -9.25
C PRO A 31 2.15 9.87 -8.96
N ALA A 32 3.19 9.33 -9.60
CA ALA A 32 3.58 7.95 -9.38
C ALA A 32 3.90 7.79 -7.89
N GLN A 33 3.03 7.10 -7.16
CA GLN A 33 3.26 6.80 -5.76
C GLN A 33 4.39 5.77 -5.71
N GLN A 34 5.53 6.17 -5.14
CA GLN A 34 6.60 5.23 -4.85
C GLN A 34 6.19 4.44 -3.62
N ILE A 35 6.21 3.11 -3.73
CA ILE A 35 5.93 2.18 -2.63
C ILE A 35 7.20 1.39 -2.39
N GLN A 36 7.70 1.44 -1.16
CA GLN A 36 8.85 0.65 -0.70
C GLN A 36 8.35 -0.63 -0.04
N VAL A 37 8.87 -1.76 -0.51
CA VAL A 37 8.53 -3.09 0.02
C VAL A 37 9.79 -3.71 0.61
N MET A 38 9.70 -4.16 1.85
CA MET A 38 10.76 -4.91 2.53
C MET A 38 10.25 -6.30 2.87
N GLN A 39 11.09 -7.31 2.62
CA GLN A 39 10.87 -8.66 3.10
C GLN A 39 12.00 -9.05 4.06
N TRP A 40 11.66 -9.68 5.19
CA TRP A 40 12.63 -10.07 6.19
C TRP A 40 12.24 -11.36 6.91
N ASN A 41 13.18 -12.30 6.94
CA ASN A 41 13.21 -13.40 7.88
C ASN A 41 13.62 -12.92 9.28
N VAL A 42 12.71 -13.00 10.25
CA VAL A 42 12.94 -12.47 11.61
C VAL A 42 13.41 -13.50 12.63
N HIS A 43 13.63 -14.76 12.23
CA HIS A 43 14.18 -15.82 13.10
C HIS A 43 13.46 -15.95 14.46
N GLY A 44 12.14 -15.84 14.47
CA GLY A 44 11.32 -15.97 15.68
C GLY A 44 11.39 -14.80 16.64
N ASN A 45 12.03 -13.67 16.27
CA ASN A 45 12.18 -12.51 17.17
C ASN A 45 10.95 -11.59 17.22
N LEU A 46 9.91 -11.90 16.44
CA LEU A 46 8.61 -11.21 16.45
C LEU A 46 7.48 -12.25 16.32
N GLY A 47 6.26 -11.90 16.74
CA GLY A 47 5.08 -12.76 16.55
C GLY A 47 4.40 -13.20 17.85
N THR A 48 5.09 -13.12 18.99
CA THR A 48 4.45 -13.32 20.31
C THR A 48 4.95 -12.27 21.29
N ALA A 49 4.20 -12.02 22.37
CA ALA A 49 4.61 -11.09 23.42
C ALA A 49 5.99 -11.43 24.01
N ALA A 50 6.31 -12.72 24.17
CA ALA A 50 7.60 -13.17 24.68
C ALA A 50 8.72 -12.89 23.66
N ALA A 51 8.55 -13.33 22.41
CA ALA A 51 9.52 -13.14 21.33
C ALA A 51 9.90 -11.66 21.13
N GLN A 52 8.90 -10.77 21.15
CA GLN A 52 9.09 -9.36 20.83
C GLN A 52 9.56 -8.49 22.01
N SER A 53 9.97 -9.11 23.13
CA SER A 53 10.50 -8.41 24.32
C SER A 53 12.03 -8.30 24.34
N GLY A 54 12.71 -9.04 23.45
CA GLY A 54 14.17 -9.11 23.39
C GLY A 54 14.85 -7.92 22.68
N PRO A 55 16.17 -7.79 22.83
CA PRO A 55 16.96 -6.76 22.14
C PRO A 55 16.91 -6.88 20.61
N GLU A 56 16.71 -8.10 20.07
CA GLU A 56 16.58 -8.36 18.64
C GLU A 56 15.32 -7.71 18.06
N ALA A 57 14.19 -7.79 18.76
CA ALA A 57 12.95 -7.12 18.37
C ALA A 57 13.14 -5.59 18.33
N VAL A 58 13.84 -5.03 19.32
CA VAL A 58 14.19 -3.60 19.34
C VAL A 58 15.09 -3.23 18.16
N ALA A 59 16.06 -4.08 17.80
CA ALA A 59 16.92 -3.86 16.64
C ALA A 59 16.13 -3.87 15.32
N ILE A 60 15.17 -4.79 15.17
CA ILE A 60 14.26 -4.82 14.02
C ILE A 60 13.47 -3.51 13.91
N ALA A 61 12.91 -3.02 15.02
CA ALA A 61 12.22 -1.74 15.04
C ALA A 61 13.10 -0.58 14.60
N ARG A 62 14.37 -0.53 15.04
CA ARG A 62 15.31 0.53 14.62
C ARG A 62 15.56 0.51 13.12
N ILE A 63 15.75 -0.66 12.54
CA ILE A 63 15.97 -0.82 11.10
C ILE A 63 14.73 -0.39 10.31
N LEU A 64 13.53 -0.82 10.73
CA LEU A 64 12.29 -0.44 10.07
C LEU A 64 12.00 1.06 10.19
N ASN A 65 12.29 1.69 11.33
CA ASN A 65 12.16 3.14 11.48
C ASN A 65 13.16 3.95 10.66
N TYR A 66 14.32 3.38 10.35
CA TYR A 66 15.33 4.00 9.48
C TYR A 66 14.94 3.89 8.00
N LEU A 67 14.54 2.69 7.55
CA LEU A 67 14.21 2.43 6.16
C LEU A 67 12.80 2.92 5.78
N GLN A 68 11.88 2.95 6.74
CA GLN A 68 10.47 3.32 6.58
C GLN A 68 9.77 2.67 5.37
N PRO A 69 9.85 1.33 5.20
CA PRO A 69 9.11 0.66 4.13
C PRO A 69 7.59 0.83 4.33
N ASP A 70 6.87 1.02 3.23
CA ASP A 70 5.40 1.10 3.22
C ASP A 70 4.75 -0.27 3.46
N VAL A 71 5.39 -1.33 2.96
CA VAL A 71 4.94 -2.72 3.12
C VAL A 71 6.07 -3.56 3.69
N VAL A 72 5.79 -4.31 4.75
CA VAL A 72 6.74 -5.23 5.39
C VAL A 72 6.18 -6.65 5.34
N LEU A 73 6.96 -7.56 4.76
CA LEU A 73 6.67 -8.98 4.70
C LEU A 73 7.60 -9.71 5.66
N LEU A 74 7.04 -10.34 6.69
CA LEU A 74 7.81 -11.06 7.71
C LEU A 74 7.63 -12.57 7.53
N ASN A 75 8.73 -13.31 7.52
CA ASN A 75 8.72 -14.78 7.59
C ASN A 75 9.50 -15.27 8.82
N GLU A 76 9.23 -16.52 9.21
CA GLU A 76 9.74 -17.10 10.47
C GLU A 76 9.41 -16.21 11.69
N VAL A 77 8.14 -15.80 11.80
CA VAL A 77 7.65 -15.27 13.08
C VAL A 77 7.60 -16.39 14.12
N ALA A 78 7.67 -16.04 15.40
CA ALA A 78 7.65 -16.97 16.52
C ALA A 78 6.43 -17.90 16.45
N ASP A 79 6.65 -19.14 16.90
CA ASP A 79 5.61 -20.17 16.96
C ASP A 79 4.44 -19.69 17.83
N GLY A 80 3.29 -19.52 17.18
CA GLY A 80 2.07 -19.07 17.82
C GLY A 80 0.88 -19.24 16.88
N SER A 81 -0.32 -19.18 17.44
CA SER A 81 -1.53 -19.24 16.60
C SER A 81 -1.64 -17.98 15.73
N VAL A 82 -2.31 -18.07 14.59
CA VAL A 82 -2.59 -16.90 13.72
C VAL A 82 -3.18 -15.73 14.51
N ALA A 83 -4.11 -16.02 15.43
CA ALA A 83 -4.75 -15.00 16.27
C ALA A 83 -3.75 -14.35 17.26
N THR A 84 -2.90 -15.17 17.90
CA THR A 84 -1.84 -14.70 18.80
C THR A 84 -0.86 -13.81 18.06
N ASN A 85 -0.41 -14.24 16.88
CA ASN A 85 0.58 -13.52 16.08
C ASN A 85 0.01 -12.23 15.52
N THR A 86 -1.21 -12.27 14.99
CA THR A 86 -1.90 -11.06 14.49
C THR A 86 -2.02 -10.02 15.61
N THR A 87 -2.45 -10.43 16.80
CA THR A 87 -2.60 -9.52 17.95
C THR A 87 -1.24 -8.95 18.39
N SER A 88 -0.24 -9.81 18.58
CA SER A 88 1.08 -9.41 19.08
C SER A 88 1.80 -8.48 18.11
N LEU A 89 1.77 -8.80 16.80
CA LEU A 89 2.34 -7.95 15.76
C LEU A 89 1.60 -6.62 15.62
N THR A 90 0.27 -6.62 15.72
CA THR A 90 -0.52 -5.38 15.69
C THR A 90 -0.10 -4.43 16.81
N GLN A 91 0.03 -4.96 18.03
CA GLN A 91 0.49 -4.19 19.19
C GLN A 91 1.94 -3.73 19.04
N TRP A 92 2.81 -4.61 18.54
CA TRP A 92 4.22 -4.28 18.35
C TRP A 92 4.42 -3.19 17.31
N VAL A 93 3.72 -3.24 16.17
CA VAL A 93 3.74 -2.18 15.15
C VAL A 93 3.23 -0.86 15.73
N ALA A 94 2.12 -0.87 16.46
CA ALA A 94 1.59 0.34 17.11
C ALA A 94 2.61 1.01 18.03
N ALA A 95 3.34 0.21 18.81
CA ALA A 95 4.26 0.69 19.82
C ALA A 95 5.62 1.10 19.26
N ASN A 96 6.08 0.44 18.19
CA ASN A 96 7.47 0.56 17.73
C ASN A 96 7.63 1.27 16.38
N LEU A 97 6.59 1.34 15.54
CA LEU A 97 6.65 1.91 14.19
C LEU A 97 5.69 3.12 14.05
N PRO A 98 6.02 4.28 14.66
CA PRO A 98 5.16 5.46 14.64
C PRO A 98 4.82 5.95 13.23
N TYR A 99 5.70 5.74 12.26
CA TYR A 99 5.46 6.14 10.86
C TYR A 99 4.32 5.34 10.20
N MET A 100 4.13 4.06 10.57
CA MET A 100 2.99 3.26 10.12
C MET A 100 1.72 3.57 10.93
N ALA A 101 1.86 3.71 12.25
CA ALA A 101 0.73 3.96 13.14
C ALA A 101 0.00 5.27 12.81
N THR A 102 0.74 6.31 12.37
CA THR A 102 0.19 7.63 12.04
C THR A 102 -0.73 7.61 10.82
N ASN A 103 -0.43 6.79 9.81
CA ASN A 103 -1.15 6.78 8.53
C ASN A 103 -2.18 5.64 8.43
N GLY A 104 -2.31 4.84 9.49
CA GLY A 104 -3.09 3.61 9.49
C GLY A 104 -2.31 2.45 8.89
N TYR A 105 -2.49 1.26 9.46
CA TYR A 105 -1.84 0.03 9.03
C TYR A 105 -2.76 -1.16 9.23
N SER A 106 -2.46 -2.26 8.56
CA SER A 106 -3.10 -3.55 8.77
C SER A 106 -2.04 -4.62 8.98
N VAL A 107 -2.39 -5.65 9.75
CA VAL A 107 -1.57 -6.84 9.94
C VAL A 107 -2.39 -8.04 9.49
N SER A 108 -1.78 -8.90 8.67
CA SER A 108 -2.37 -10.16 8.23
C SER A 108 -1.35 -11.27 8.41
N VAL A 109 -1.79 -12.38 8.99
CA VAL A 109 -0.95 -13.55 9.27
C VAL A 109 -1.61 -14.76 8.62
N SER A 110 -0.81 -15.56 7.93
CA SER A 110 -1.20 -16.86 7.37
C SER A 110 -0.34 -17.96 7.99
N THR A 111 -0.89 -19.15 8.14
CA THR A 111 -0.07 -20.35 8.32
C THR A 111 0.43 -20.85 6.97
N GLU A 112 1.54 -21.58 6.99
CA GLU A 112 1.92 -22.42 5.87
C GLU A 112 0.81 -23.46 5.63
N SER A 113 0.49 -23.71 4.36
CA SER A 113 -0.53 -24.66 3.91
C SER A 113 0.07 -26.03 3.61
#